data_AF-A0A2V5LKI1-F1
#
_entry.id   AF-A0A2V5LKI1-F1
#
_cell.length_a   1.000
_cell.length_b   1.000
_cell.length_c   1.000
_cell.angle_alpha   90.00
_cell.angle_beta   90.00
_cell.angle_gamma   90.00
#
_symmetry.space_group_name_H-M   'P 1'
#
loop_
_entity.id
_entity.type
_entity.pdbx_description
1 polymer ?
#
loop_
_entity_poly.entity_id
_entity_poly.type
_entity_poly.pdbx_seq_one_letter_code
_entity_poly.pdbx_strand_id
1 'polypeptide(L)'
;MSVISAASPESAVLTASRVAALCAETVERGFADYDKQFRTITLRARERFINRDWSGSYADAAERLRLYTLQMEKLTTRISQIMGPRVTDRGIWAGMKAVYSSLIATSTKWEIAESFFNSLTRRIFATEGVDQSIEFVDTDFDEAPTTVPADTRRLYSGGSIHELLIASLTDPSIGFAEEDWCALNETAQRAAERVEAAFRASPQKTLEDARPKLEMIGSIFYRGRGAYLVARAFRNSADRAPVALALCLRRPDEGGICLDAILIGETDLAILFSFTRAYFRVDTKCPYQLVRSLHQLMPRKRLIDLYNAIGYNRHGKTEFYRDFVRHLRTSSDRFVTAEGAHGM
;
A
#
# COMPACT_ATOMS: atom_id res chain seq x y z
N MET A 1 -29.77 -67.51 -3.97
CA MET A 1 -30.02 -66.08 -4.26
C MET A 1 -29.45 -65.27 -3.11
N SER A 2 -28.22 -64.79 -3.27
CA SER A 2 -27.57 -63.88 -2.33
C SER A 2 -27.72 -62.46 -2.87
N VAL A 3 -28.44 -61.60 -2.15
CA VAL A 3 -28.44 -60.16 -2.42
C VAL A 3 -27.54 -59.53 -1.36
N ILE A 4 -26.29 -59.30 -1.75
CA ILE A 4 -25.36 -58.43 -1.02
C ILE A 4 -25.81 -57.00 -1.33
N SER A 5 -26.44 -56.35 -0.36
CA SER A 5 -26.72 -54.92 -0.41
C SER A 5 -25.38 -54.19 -0.27
N ALA A 6 -24.90 -53.64 -1.37
CA ALA A 6 -23.76 -52.74 -1.39
C ALA A 6 -24.18 -51.42 -0.74
N ALA A 7 -23.75 -51.21 0.51
CA ALA A 7 -23.75 -49.89 1.11
C ALA A 7 -22.87 -48.97 0.23
N SER A 8 -23.50 -47.95 -0.34
CA SER A 8 -22.80 -46.89 -1.07
C SER A 8 -21.89 -46.14 -0.10
N PRO A 9 -20.66 -45.74 -0.49
CA PRO A 9 -19.79 -45.01 0.40
C PRO A 9 -20.38 -43.61 0.63
N GLU A 10 -20.96 -43.38 1.81
CA GLU A 10 -21.19 -42.04 2.32
C GLU A 10 -19.86 -41.30 2.25
N SER A 11 -19.78 -40.25 1.42
CA SER A 11 -18.65 -39.34 1.41
C SER A 11 -18.44 -38.85 2.84
N ALA A 12 -17.35 -39.25 3.49
CA ALA A 12 -17.09 -38.92 4.89
C ALA A 12 -17.23 -37.41 5.11
N VAL A 13 -18.28 -37.00 5.81
CA VAL A 13 -18.55 -35.59 6.09
C VAL A 13 -17.40 -35.06 6.92
N LEU A 14 -16.66 -34.08 6.37
CA LEU A 14 -15.53 -33.46 7.07
C LEU A 14 -16.01 -32.84 8.39
N THR A 15 -15.22 -33.03 9.45
CA THR A 15 -15.46 -32.37 10.74
C THR A 15 -15.42 -30.85 10.59
N ALA A 16 -16.07 -30.11 11.49
CA ALA A 16 -16.07 -28.65 11.50
C ALA A 16 -14.63 -28.06 11.46
N SER A 17 -13.72 -28.66 12.23
CA SER A 17 -12.30 -28.28 12.28
C SER A 17 -11.56 -28.51 10.96
N ARG A 18 -11.82 -29.64 10.28
CA ARG A 18 -11.21 -29.94 8.97
C ARG A 18 -11.73 -29.00 7.89
N VAL A 19 -13.03 -28.69 7.90
CA VAL A 19 -13.62 -27.70 6.99
C VAL A 19 -13.01 -26.33 7.24
N ALA A 20 -12.91 -25.90 8.51
CA ALA A 20 -12.30 -24.62 8.88
C ALA A 20 -10.85 -24.50 8.37
N ALA A 21 -10.02 -25.52 8.57
CA ALA A 21 -8.64 -25.54 8.10
C ALA A 21 -8.55 -25.49 6.56
N LEU A 22 -9.33 -26.33 5.86
CA LEU A 22 -9.37 -26.35 4.40
C LEU A 22 -9.82 -25.00 3.82
N CYS A 23 -10.82 -24.38 4.42
CA CYS A 23 -11.28 -23.05 4.02
C CYS A 23 -10.19 -21.99 4.30
N ALA A 24 -9.52 -22.02 5.45
CA ALA A 24 -8.44 -21.08 5.77
C ALA A 24 -7.29 -21.14 4.74
N GLU A 25 -6.84 -22.35 4.38
CA GLU A 25 -5.84 -22.56 3.31
C GLU A 25 -6.35 -22.11 1.92
N THR A 26 -7.66 -22.19 1.70
CA THR A 26 -8.27 -21.71 0.45
C THR A 26 -8.31 -20.17 0.42
N VAL A 27 -8.58 -19.51 1.55
CA VAL A 27 -8.55 -18.06 1.66
C VAL A 27 -7.12 -17.52 1.55
N GLU A 28 -6.14 -18.21 2.15
CA GLU A 28 -4.72 -17.87 2.04
C GLU A 28 -4.24 -17.92 0.59
N ARG A 29 -4.51 -19.01 -0.12
CA ARG A 29 -4.19 -19.12 -1.56
C ARG A 29 -4.90 -18.06 -2.39
N GLY A 30 -6.17 -17.78 -2.11
CA GLY A 30 -6.92 -16.73 -2.78
C GLY A 30 -6.32 -15.33 -2.56
N PHE A 31 -5.82 -15.05 -1.37
CA PHE A 31 -5.10 -13.82 -1.06
C PHE A 31 -3.75 -13.76 -1.79
N ALA A 32 -2.96 -14.84 -1.79
CA ALA A 32 -1.69 -14.93 -2.50
C ALA A 32 -1.86 -14.72 -4.02
N ASP A 33 -2.89 -15.30 -4.61
CA ASP A 33 -3.23 -15.11 -6.03
C ASP A 33 -3.64 -13.66 -6.34
N TYR A 34 -4.44 -13.05 -5.47
CA TYR A 34 -4.78 -11.63 -5.56
C TYR A 34 -3.53 -10.76 -5.50
N ASP A 35 -2.65 -10.96 -4.52
CA ASP A 35 -1.45 -10.15 -4.33
C ASP A 35 -0.49 -10.29 -5.52
N LYS A 36 -0.31 -11.52 -6.02
CA LYS A 36 0.49 -11.78 -7.23
C LYS A 36 -0.03 -10.99 -8.43
N GLN A 37 -1.34 -11.06 -8.71
CA GLN A 37 -1.94 -10.34 -9.85
C GLN A 37 -1.88 -8.83 -9.66
N PHE A 38 -2.13 -8.34 -8.44
CA PHE A 38 -2.04 -6.93 -8.10
C PHE A 38 -0.63 -6.40 -8.33
N ARG A 39 0.40 -7.17 -7.93
CA ARG A 39 1.80 -6.86 -8.19
C ARG A 39 2.13 -6.91 -9.68
N THR A 40 1.68 -7.91 -10.42
CA THR A 40 1.89 -8.01 -11.88
C THR A 40 1.39 -6.77 -12.60
N ILE A 41 0.18 -6.28 -12.29
CA ILE A 41 -0.35 -5.05 -12.90
C ILE A 41 0.47 -3.83 -12.47
N THR A 42 0.90 -3.79 -11.21
CA THR A 42 1.69 -2.69 -10.65
C THR A 42 3.06 -2.56 -11.33
N LEU A 43 3.73 -3.68 -11.62
CA LEU A 43 5.06 -3.71 -12.24
C LEU A 43 5.08 -3.18 -13.69
N ARG A 44 3.96 -3.28 -14.42
CA ARG A 44 3.83 -2.71 -15.77
C ARG A 44 4.08 -1.20 -15.80
N ALA A 45 3.85 -0.51 -14.68
CA ALA A 45 3.86 0.95 -14.62
C ALA A 45 5.18 1.58 -15.08
N ARG A 46 6.33 0.92 -14.83
CA ARG A 46 7.64 1.39 -15.29
C ARG A 46 7.73 1.39 -16.82
N GLU A 47 7.39 0.28 -17.44
CA GLU A 47 7.40 0.16 -18.91
C GLU A 47 6.37 1.07 -19.56
N ARG A 48 5.18 1.22 -18.97
CA ARG A 48 4.18 2.20 -19.46
C ARG A 48 4.72 3.63 -19.42
N PHE A 49 5.44 4.00 -18.36
CA PHE A 49 6.06 5.31 -18.23
C PHE A 49 7.17 5.52 -19.27
N ILE A 50 8.07 4.55 -19.40
CA ILE A 50 9.18 4.61 -20.37
C ILE A 50 8.62 4.66 -21.78
N ASN A 51 7.69 3.78 -22.16
CA ASN A 51 7.14 3.74 -23.52
C ASN A 51 6.12 4.84 -23.80
N ARG A 52 5.82 5.72 -22.83
CA ARG A 52 4.76 6.75 -22.91
C ARG A 52 3.38 6.17 -23.22
N ASP A 53 3.13 4.93 -22.81
CA ASP A 53 1.86 4.26 -23.01
C ASP A 53 0.85 4.70 -21.93
N TRP A 54 0.27 5.88 -22.14
CA TRP A 54 -0.67 6.49 -21.22
C TRP A 54 -2.02 5.78 -21.22
N SER A 55 -2.49 5.31 -22.38
CA SER A 55 -3.74 4.53 -22.46
C SER A 55 -3.61 3.22 -21.69
N GLY A 56 -2.50 2.49 -21.86
CA GLY A 56 -2.18 1.31 -21.07
C GLY A 56 -2.05 1.61 -19.58
N SER A 57 -1.45 2.76 -19.24
CA SER A 57 -1.36 3.25 -17.86
C SER A 57 -2.74 3.41 -17.19
N TYR A 58 -3.71 4.01 -17.88
CA TYR A 58 -5.09 4.14 -17.40
C TYR A 58 -5.84 2.80 -17.37
N ALA A 59 -5.63 1.94 -18.37
CA ALA A 59 -6.22 0.60 -18.41
C ALA A 59 -5.76 -0.26 -17.23
N ASP A 60 -4.46 -0.25 -16.91
CA ASP A 60 -3.88 -0.96 -15.76
C ASP A 60 -4.48 -0.45 -14.43
N ALA A 61 -4.72 0.86 -14.31
CA ALA A 61 -5.36 1.42 -13.12
C ALA A 61 -6.81 0.91 -12.94
N ALA A 62 -7.58 0.84 -14.03
CA ALA A 62 -8.94 0.30 -14.02
C ALA A 62 -8.98 -1.23 -13.81
N GLU A 63 -8.02 -1.98 -14.35
CA GLU A 63 -7.85 -3.41 -14.10
C GLU A 63 -7.56 -3.68 -12.62
N ARG A 64 -6.57 -2.98 -12.04
CA ARG A 64 -6.18 -3.12 -10.63
C ARG A 64 -7.33 -2.79 -9.68
N LEU A 65 -8.16 -1.80 -9.99
CA LEU A 65 -9.33 -1.44 -9.19
C LEU A 65 -10.40 -2.54 -9.18
N ARG A 66 -10.62 -3.21 -10.31
CA ARG A 66 -11.61 -4.30 -10.46
C ARG A 66 -11.13 -5.64 -9.89
N LEU A 67 -9.81 -5.86 -9.88
CA LEU A 67 -9.18 -7.13 -9.48
C LEU A 67 -9.70 -7.67 -8.15
N TYR A 68 -9.80 -6.82 -7.13
CA TYR A 68 -10.23 -7.24 -5.79
C TYR A 68 -11.63 -7.87 -5.81
N THR A 69 -12.58 -7.21 -6.50
CA THR A 69 -13.97 -7.67 -6.58
C THR A 69 -14.04 -9.03 -7.28
N LEU A 70 -13.32 -9.20 -8.39
CA LEU A 70 -13.27 -10.44 -9.16
C LEU A 70 -12.69 -11.60 -8.34
N GLN A 71 -11.57 -11.36 -7.63
CA GLN A 71 -10.95 -12.39 -6.79
C GLN A 71 -11.86 -12.79 -5.63
N MET A 72 -12.51 -11.81 -5.03
CA MET A 72 -13.43 -12.07 -3.95
C MET A 72 -14.68 -12.85 -4.40
N GLU A 73 -15.20 -12.63 -5.62
CA GLU A 73 -16.33 -13.40 -6.16
C GLU A 73 -15.98 -14.88 -6.37
N LYS A 74 -14.79 -15.14 -6.92
CA LYS A 74 -14.25 -16.49 -7.08
C LYS A 74 -14.08 -17.18 -5.74
N LEU A 75 -13.50 -16.48 -4.76
CA LEU A 75 -13.27 -17.02 -3.43
C LEU A 75 -14.58 -17.31 -2.69
N THR A 76 -15.53 -16.37 -2.68
CA THR A 76 -16.85 -16.60 -2.08
C THR A 76 -17.53 -17.82 -2.67
N THR A 77 -17.55 -17.96 -4.00
CA THR A 77 -18.12 -19.14 -4.68
C THR A 77 -17.43 -20.43 -4.22
N ARG A 78 -16.09 -20.43 -4.15
CA ARG A 78 -15.33 -21.62 -3.73
C ARG A 78 -15.60 -22.00 -2.28
N ILE A 79 -15.65 -21.03 -1.38
CA ILE A 79 -15.93 -21.27 0.05
C ILE A 79 -17.34 -21.80 0.24
N SER A 80 -18.33 -21.23 -0.46
CA SER A 80 -19.70 -21.74 -0.44
C SER A 80 -19.81 -23.19 -0.93
N GLN A 81 -19.02 -23.59 -1.94
CA GLN A 81 -18.97 -24.98 -2.40
C GLN A 81 -18.35 -25.93 -1.36
N ILE A 82 -17.29 -25.51 -0.68
CA ILE A 82 -16.61 -26.34 0.33
C ILE A 82 -17.48 -26.52 1.57
N MET A 83 -18.12 -25.43 2.04
CA MET A 83 -18.93 -25.46 3.26
C MET A 83 -20.36 -25.97 3.02
N GLY A 84 -20.87 -25.86 1.80
CA GLY A 84 -22.21 -26.29 1.43
C GLY A 84 -23.29 -25.71 2.35
N PRO A 85 -24.19 -26.52 2.92
CA PRO A 85 -25.21 -26.05 3.86
C PRO A 85 -24.66 -25.37 5.13
N ARG A 86 -23.38 -25.60 5.46
CA ARG A 86 -22.72 -25.07 6.65
C ARG A 86 -22.03 -23.73 6.40
N VAL A 87 -22.25 -23.09 5.24
CA VAL A 87 -21.59 -21.82 4.87
C VAL A 87 -21.84 -20.68 5.87
N THR A 88 -22.96 -20.71 6.60
CA THR A 88 -23.30 -19.74 7.65
C THR A 88 -23.04 -20.23 9.07
N ASP A 89 -22.36 -21.38 9.24
CA ASP A 89 -21.99 -21.93 10.56
C ASP A 89 -20.87 -21.08 11.19
N ARG A 90 -21.23 -20.21 12.14
CA ARG A 90 -20.28 -19.30 12.80
C ARG A 90 -19.15 -20.02 13.53
N GLY A 91 -19.37 -21.23 14.03
CA GLY A 91 -18.33 -22.02 14.69
C GLY A 91 -17.20 -22.40 13.73
N ILE A 92 -17.54 -22.71 12.47
CA ILE A 92 -16.54 -22.97 11.43
C ILE A 92 -15.79 -21.69 11.07
N TRP A 93 -16.47 -20.55 10.98
CA TRP A 93 -15.82 -19.27 10.68
C TRP A 93 -14.85 -18.81 11.77
N ALA A 94 -15.21 -18.98 13.05
CA ALA A 94 -14.31 -18.70 14.16
C ALA A 94 -13.06 -19.60 14.10
N GLY A 95 -13.25 -20.90 13.84
CA GLY A 95 -12.13 -21.83 13.63
C GLY A 95 -11.28 -21.47 12.41
N MET A 96 -11.93 -21.06 11.32
CA MET A 96 -11.26 -20.66 10.07
C MET A 96 -10.41 -19.40 10.29
N LYS A 97 -10.95 -18.40 10.99
CA LYS A 97 -10.23 -17.18 11.37
C LYS A 97 -8.98 -17.50 12.18
N ALA A 98 -9.08 -18.38 13.18
CA ALA A 98 -7.94 -18.76 14.02
C ALA A 98 -6.83 -19.45 13.21
N VAL A 99 -7.19 -20.42 12.36
CA VAL A 99 -6.22 -21.09 11.46
C VAL A 99 -5.62 -20.09 10.46
N TYR A 100 -6.46 -19.24 9.86
CA TYR A 100 -6.02 -18.23 8.90
C TYR A 100 -5.04 -17.23 9.50
N SER A 101 -5.32 -16.74 10.71
CA SER A 101 -4.43 -15.86 11.48
C SER A 101 -3.04 -16.49 11.64
N SER A 102 -2.99 -17.80 11.91
CA SER A 102 -1.72 -18.54 12.02
C SER A 102 -0.97 -18.65 10.68
N LEU A 103 -1.69 -18.83 9.57
CA LEU A 103 -1.10 -18.92 8.22
C LEU A 103 -0.47 -17.59 7.76
N ILE A 104 -1.11 -16.46 8.09
CA ILE A 104 -0.65 -15.14 7.64
C ILE A 104 0.38 -14.49 8.57
N ALA A 105 0.69 -15.11 9.72
CA ALA A 105 1.57 -14.53 10.74
C ALA A 105 2.99 -14.18 10.24
N THR A 106 3.49 -14.89 9.23
CA THR A 106 4.81 -14.64 8.61
C THR A 106 4.71 -13.81 7.33
N SER A 107 3.51 -13.40 6.92
CA SER A 107 3.27 -12.59 5.72
C SER A 107 3.71 -11.15 5.94
N THR A 108 4.41 -10.57 4.96
CA THR A 108 4.75 -9.14 4.96
C THR A 108 3.56 -8.22 4.68
N LYS A 109 2.37 -8.80 4.46
CA LYS A 109 1.12 -8.12 4.08
C LYS A 109 -0.06 -8.62 4.93
N TRP A 110 0.19 -9.08 6.16
CA TRP A 110 -0.83 -9.64 7.02
C TRP A 110 -2.01 -8.68 7.23
N GLU A 111 -1.78 -7.37 7.25
CA GLU A 111 -2.81 -6.36 7.50
C GLU A 111 -3.82 -6.29 6.34
N ILE A 112 -3.32 -6.50 5.12
CA ILE A 112 -4.13 -6.60 3.91
C ILE A 112 -4.88 -7.94 3.90
N ALA A 113 -4.23 -9.00 4.36
CA ALA A 113 -4.80 -10.35 4.44
C ALA A 113 -5.98 -10.41 5.44
N GLU A 114 -5.86 -9.80 6.62
CA GLU A 114 -6.97 -9.63 7.57
C GLU A 114 -8.17 -8.94 6.90
N SER A 115 -7.92 -7.85 6.16
CA SER A 115 -8.98 -7.11 5.46
C SER A 115 -9.61 -7.89 4.31
N PHE A 116 -8.81 -8.75 3.66
CA PHE A 116 -9.27 -9.69 2.65
C PHE A 116 -10.22 -10.72 3.25
N PHE A 117 -9.88 -11.31 4.40
CA PHE A 117 -10.76 -12.20 5.14
C PHE A 117 -12.06 -11.51 5.60
N ASN A 118 -11.97 -10.30 6.18
CA ASN A 118 -13.15 -9.54 6.58
C ASN A 118 -14.10 -9.28 5.40
N SER A 119 -13.55 -9.02 4.22
CA SER A 119 -14.35 -8.81 3.01
C SER A 119 -15.08 -10.08 2.56
N LEU A 120 -14.48 -11.24 2.75
CA LEU A 120 -15.12 -12.53 2.50
C LEU A 120 -16.26 -12.77 3.51
N THR A 121 -15.99 -12.64 4.81
CA THR A 121 -16.99 -12.84 5.86
C THR A 121 -18.21 -11.95 5.64
N ARG A 122 -18.00 -10.66 5.33
CA ARG A 122 -19.08 -9.69 5.09
C ARG A 122 -19.93 -10.00 3.85
N ARG A 123 -19.35 -10.64 2.83
CA ARG A 123 -20.13 -11.07 1.66
C ARG A 123 -21.05 -12.25 1.95
N ILE A 124 -20.73 -13.07 2.95
CA ILE A 124 -21.51 -14.26 3.29
C ILE A 124 -22.57 -13.96 4.34
N PHE A 125 -22.23 -13.20 5.39
CA PHE A 125 -23.14 -12.96 6.51
C PHE A 125 -24.00 -11.70 6.38
N ALA A 126 -23.71 -10.80 5.43
CA ALA A 126 -24.36 -9.49 5.35
C ALA A 126 -24.48 -8.78 6.71
N THR A 127 -23.47 -8.96 7.58
CA THR A 127 -23.49 -8.56 8.99
C THR A 127 -23.80 -7.08 9.16
N GLU A 128 -24.82 -6.74 9.94
CA GLU A 128 -25.01 -5.40 10.48
C GLU A 128 -24.04 -5.19 11.65
N GLY A 129 -23.19 -4.17 11.58
CA GLY A 129 -22.16 -3.90 12.58
C GLY A 129 -20.86 -4.68 12.37
N VAL A 130 -20.31 -5.23 13.45
CA VAL A 130 -19.07 -6.04 13.46
C VAL A 130 -19.24 -7.25 14.38
N ASP A 131 -18.64 -8.38 13.98
CA ASP A 131 -18.54 -9.57 14.83
C ASP A 131 -17.08 -10.00 14.98
N GLN A 132 -16.48 -9.68 16.14
CA GLN A 132 -15.08 -9.98 16.43
C GLN A 132 -14.75 -11.48 16.47
N SER A 133 -15.76 -12.35 16.63
CA SER A 133 -15.56 -13.80 16.61
C SER A 133 -15.25 -14.35 15.21
N ILE A 134 -15.67 -13.63 14.16
CA ILE A 134 -15.52 -14.06 12.75
C ILE A 134 -14.91 -12.98 11.85
N GLU A 135 -14.57 -11.80 12.39
CA GLU A 135 -13.87 -10.71 11.71
C GLU A 135 -12.67 -10.21 12.53
N PHE A 136 -11.64 -9.72 11.84
CA PHE A 136 -10.51 -8.98 12.40
C PHE A 136 -10.90 -7.50 12.59
N VAL A 137 -11.63 -7.21 13.67
CA VAL A 137 -12.03 -5.82 14.02
C VAL A 137 -10.78 -5.04 14.46
N ASP A 138 -10.12 -5.54 15.49
CA ASP A 138 -8.74 -5.21 15.82
C ASP A 138 -7.81 -6.16 15.06
N THR A 139 -6.56 -5.77 14.90
CA THR A 139 -5.56 -6.67 14.34
C THR A 139 -5.16 -7.72 15.37
N ASP A 140 -4.86 -8.93 14.92
CA ASP A 140 -4.27 -9.97 15.77
C ASP A 140 -2.73 -9.76 15.92
N PHE A 141 -2.15 -8.74 15.27
CA PHE A 141 -0.71 -8.47 15.24
C PHE A 141 -0.39 -7.07 15.78
N ASP A 142 0.24 -7.00 16.96
CA ASP A 142 0.64 -5.75 17.60
C ASP A 142 1.92 -5.13 17.00
N GLU A 143 2.74 -5.93 16.33
CA GLU A 143 4.07 -5.53 15.84
C GLU A 143 4.15 -5.45 14.31
N ALA A 144 5.17 -4.73 13.81
CA ALA A 144 5.50 -4.76 12.39
C ALA A 144 5.72 -6.22 11.93
N PRO A 145 5.43 -6.57 10.66
CA PRO A 145 5.66 -7.92 10.15
C PRO A 145 7.07 -8.42 10.50
N THR A 146 7.19 -9.56 11.16
CA THR A 146 8.47 -10.08 11.71
C THR A 146 9.51 -10.41 10.65
N THR A 147 9.07 -10.68 9.41
CA THR A 147 9.88 -10.91 8.22
C THR A 147 10.07 -9.61 7.41
N VAL A 148 10.51 -8.55 8.07
CA VAL A 148 10.88 -7.29 7.42
C VAL A 148 11.94 -7.56 6.34
N PRO A 149 11.67 -7.31 5.04
CA PRO A 149 12.74 -7.20 4.06
C PRO A 149 13.71 -6.10 4.51
N ALA A 150 15.01 -6.25 4.27
CA ALA A 150 16.02 -5.22 4.53
C ALA A 150 15.48 -3.82 4.16
N ASP A 151 15.74 -2.82 5.01
CA ASP A 151 15.21 -1.46 4.92
C ASP A 151 15.12 -1.04 3.45
N THR A 152 13.90 -0.83 2.95
CA THR A 152 13.68 -0.53 1.53
C THR A 152 14.18 0.86 1.17
N ARG A 153 14.71 1.61 2.13
CA ARG A 153 15.30 2.93 1.90
C ARG A 153 16.70 2.83 1.29
N ARG A 154 17.05 3.83 0.49
CA ARG A 154 18.39 4.02 -0.07
C ARG A 154 19.00 5.30 0.48
N LEU A 155 20.19 5.17 1.06
CA LEU A 155 20.92 6.30 1.62
C LEU A 155 22.06 6.70 0.68
N TYR A 156 22.02 7.95 0.23
CA TYR A 156 23.08 8.59 -0.55
C TYR A 156 23.77 9.63 0.34
N SER A 157 25.10 9.62 0.37
CA SER A 157 25.89 10.55 1.18
C SER A 157 27.29 10.73 0.57
N GLY A 158 28.02 11.74 1.04
CA GLY A 158 29.42 11.95 0.67
C GLY A 158 29.66 12.94 -0.47
N GLY A 159 28.60 13.56 -1.01
CA GLY A 159 28.68 14.63 -2.00
C GLY A 159 27.73 15.79 -1.68
N SER A 160 27.71 16.80 -2.56
CA SER A 160 26.74 17.89 -2.61
C SER A 160 25.32 17.38 -2.89
N ILE A 161 24.29 18.18 -2.59
CA ILE A 161 22.90 17.77 -2.90
C ILE A 161 22.72 17.47 -4.40
N HIS A 162 23.39 18.23 -5.27
CA HIS A 162 23.38 17.99 -6.71
C HIS A 162 23.89 16.58 -7.07
N GLU A 163 25.06 16.20 -6.58
CA GLU A 163 25.64 14.87 -6.80
C GLU A 163 24.76 13.76 -6.20
N LEU A 164 24.20 13.98 -5.01
CA LEU A 164 23.30 13.00 -4.38
C LEU A 164 21.99 12.83 -5.17
N LEU A 165 21.45 13.92 -5.74
CA LEU A 165 20.28 13.85 -6.60
C LEU A 165 20.58 13.05 -7.87
N ILE A 166 21.69 13.34 -8.57
CA ILE A 166 22.12 12.58 -9.74
C ILE A 166 22.25 11.09 -9.39
N ALA A 167 23.00 10.76 -8.33
CA ALA A 167 23.21 9.38 -7.90
C ALA A 167 21.89 8.65 -7.57
N SER A 168 20.90 9.35 -6.98
CA SER A 168 19.59 8.77 -6.70
C SER A 168 18.71 8.58 -7.93
N LEU A 169 18.83 9.48 -8.91
CA LEU A 169 18.04 9.48 -10.16
C LEU A 169 18.58 8.45 -11.16
N THR A 170 19.88 8.11 -11.07
CA THR A 170 20.55 7.11 -11.91
C THR A 170 20.80 5.77 -11.23
N ASP A 171 20.37 5.59 -9.98
CA ASP A 171 20.48 4.29 -9.29
C ASP A 171 19.70 3.21 -10.07
N PRO A 172 20.35 2.13 -10.56
CA PRO A 172 19.68 1.11 -11.39
C PRO A 172 18.48 0.42 -10.74
N SER A 173 18.39 0.47 -9.41
CA SER A 173 17.31 -0.18 -8.67
C SER A 173 16.08 0.69 -8.44
N ILE A 174 16.23 2.02 -8.43
CA ILE A 174 15.14 2.96 -8.10
C ILE A 174 15.07 4.18 -9.04
N GLY A 175 15.94 4.25 -10.04
CA GLY A 175 16.05 5.33 -11.00
C GLY A 175 16.00 4.85 -12.45
N PHE A 176 16.59 5.65 -13.33
CA PHE A 176 16.64 5.43 -14.78
C PHE A 176 18.07 5.59 -15.29
N ALA A 177 18.42 4.89 -16.36
CA ALA A 177 19.76 4.95 -16.92
C ALA A 177 20.11 6.38 -17.33
N GLU A 178 21.37 6.78 -17.21
CA GLU A 178 21.79 8.18 -17.43
C GLU A 178 21.45 8.66 -18.85
N GLU A 179 21.57 7.75 -19.82
CA GLU A 179 21.21 7.95 -21.23
C GLU A 179 19.71 8.17 -21.49
N ASP A 180 18.84 7.80 -20.57
CA ASP A 180 17.38 8.02 -20.69
C ASP A 180 16.99 9.47 -20.37
N TRP A 181 17.91 10.29 -19.86
CA TRP A 181 17.61 11.65 -19.39
C TRP A 181 17.89 12.73 -20.44
N CYS A 182 17.03 13.76 -20.44
CA CYS A 182 17.11 14.89 -21.37
C CYS A 182 18.13 15.97 -20.95
N ALA A 183 18.14 16.31 -19.66
CA ALA A 183 18.85 17.46 -19.07
C ALA A 183 19.10 17.20 -17.58
N LEU A 184 19.61 16.00 -17.26
CA LEU A 184 19.74 15.52 -15.88
C LEU A 184 20.56 16.50 -15.03
N ASN A 185 21.71 16.93 -15.55
CA ASN A 185 22.62 17.79 -14.82
C ASN A 185 21.98 19.15 -14.47
N GLU A 186 21.37 19.83 -15.45
CA GLU A 186 20.76 21.15 -15.25
C GLU A 186 19.47 21.09 -14.40
N THR A 187 18.67 20.04 -14.56
CA THR A 187 17.46 19.86 -13.75
C THR A 187 17.79 19.46 -12.32
N ALA A 188 18.80 18.60 -12.10
CA ALA A 188 19.31 18.27 -10.78
C ALA A 188 19.91 19.49 -10.07
N GLN A 189 20.65 20.35 -10.79
CA GLN A 189 21.25 21.57 -10.22
C GLN A 189 20.18 22.52 -9.69
N ARG A 190 19.14 22.79 -10.51
CA ARG A 190 17.99 23.62 -10.09
C ARG A 190 17.21 23.01 -8.93
N ALA A 191 17.12 21.69 -8.86
CA ALA A 191 16.50 20.99 -7.74
C ALA A 191 17.36 21.12 -6.46
N ALA A 192 18.68 20.98 -6.58
CA ALA A 192 19.62 21.15 -5.48
C ALA A 192 19.54 22.54 -4.86
N GLU A 193 19.54 23.59 -5.70
CA GLU A 193 19.40 24.98 -5.26
C GLU A 193 18.12 25.20 -4.43
N ARG A 194 17.01 24.55 -4.80
CA ARG A 194 15.75 24.61 -4.04
C ARG A 194 15.83 23.88 -2.70
N VAL A 195 16.48 22.72 -2.64
CA VAL A 195 16.69 21.98 -1.38
C VAL A 195 17.58 22.80 -0.44
N GLU A 196 18.66 23.37 -0.96
CA GLU A 196 19.55 24.23 -0.17
C GLU A 196 18.85 25.50 0.32
N ALA A 197 17.98 26.10 -0.50
CA ALA A 197 17.16 27.21 -0.07
C ALA A 197 16.22 26.82 1.08
N ALA A 198 15.61 25.63 1.02
CA ALA A 198 14.79 25.10 2.10
C ALA A 198 15.59 24.83 3.38
N PHE A 199 16.83 24.36 3.26
CA PHE A 199 17.74 24.22 4.40
C PHE A 199 18.11 25.56 5.03
N ARG A 200 18.35 26.61 4.23
CA ARG A 200 18.63 27.97 4.72
C ARG A 200 17.42 28.62 5.41
N ALA A 201 16.21 28.30 4.97
CA ALA A 201 14.97 28.80 5.60
C ALA A 201 14.66 28.14 6.95
N SER A 202 15.30 27.01 7.27
CA SER A 202 15.12 26.31 8.54
C SER A 202 15.86 27.03 9.68
N PRO A 203 15.25 27.20 10.87
CA PRO A 203 15.88 27.90 12.00
C PRO A 203 17.07 27.16 12.63
N GLN A 204 17.32 25.91 12.23
CA GLN A 204 18.42 25.12 12.75
C GLN A 204 19.73 25.46 12.00
N LYS A 205 20.79 25.74 12.76
CA LYS A 205 22.09 26.14 12.21
C LYS A 205 22.71 25.00 11.38
N THR A 206 23.08 25.31 10.14
CA THR A 206 23.93 24.45 9.32
C THR A 206 25.37 24.62 9.80
N LEU A 207 26.03 23.53 10.20
CA LEU A 207 27.46 23.54 10.51
C LEU A 207 28.25 23.72 9.21
N GLU A 208 29.37 24.44 9.25
CA GLU A 208 30.18 24.76 8.06
C GLU A 208 30.74 23.51 7.34
N ASP A 209 30.91 22.38 8.05
CA ASP A 209 31.36 21.08 7.51
C ASP A 209 30.22 20.04 7.32
N ALA A 210 28.97 20.51 7.22
CA ALA A 210 27.81 19.63 7.11
C ALA A 210 27.77 18.86 5.78
N ARG A 211 28.03 17.55 5.84
CA ARG A 211 27.81 16.64 4.69
C ARG A 211 26.34 16.25 4.60
N PRO A 212 25.61 16.66 3.55
CA PRO A 212 24.22 16.30 3.41
C PRO A 212 24.03 14.79 3.17
N LYS A 213 22.82 14.33 3.45
CA LYS A 213 22.39 12.97 3.12
C LYS A 213 21.02 13.02 2.47
N LEU A 214 20.81 12.14 1.50
CA LEU A 214 19.52 11.93 0.86
C LEU A 214 19.08 10.51 1.15
N GLU A 215 17.91 10.36 1.77
CA GLU A 215 17.30 9.07 2.03
C GLU A 215 16.05 8.91 1.17
N MET A 216 16.10 7.98 0.22
CA MET A 216 15.02 7.72 -0.74
C MET A 216 14.20 6.52 -0.27
N ILE A 217 12.88 6.58 -0.43
CA ILE A 217 12.04 5.37 -0.44
C ILE A 217 12.44 4.57 -1.68
N GLY A 218 12.82 3.30 -1.52
CA GLY A 218 13.36 2.48 -2.62
C GLY A 218 12.29 1.91 -3.54
N SER A 219 11.29 2.70 -3.89
CA SER A 219 10.24 2.35 -4.83
C SER A 219 9.74 3.60 -5.53
N ILE A 220 9.55 3.48 -6.85
CA ILE A 220 9.02 4.56 -7.68
C ILE A 220 7.49 4.53 -7.64
N PHE A 221 6.87 5.68 -7.42
CA PHE A 221 5.42 5.84 -7.45
C PHE A 221 5.00 6.29 -8.84
N TYR A 222 4.08 5.60 -9.50
CA TYR A 222 3.60 5.95 -10.84
C TYR A 222 2.12 6.36 -10.81
N ARG A 223 1.80 7.51 -11.42
CA ARG A 223 0.41 7.96 -11.57
C ARG A 223 0.23 8.83 -12.81
N GLY A 224 -0.78 8.49 -13.61
CA GLY A 224 -1.06 9.17 -14.87
C GLY A 224 0.15 9.11 -15.79
N ARG A 225 0.74 10.28 -16.07
CA ARG A 225 1.93 10.46 -16.91
C ARG A 225 3.22 10.75 -16.13
N GLY A 226 3.18 10.65 -14.80
CA GLY A 226 4.30 10.98 -13.93
C GLY A 226 4.84 9.78 -13.17
N ALA A 227 6.15 9.82 -12.92
CA ALA A 227 6.84 8.99 -11.95
C ALA A 227 7.35 9.88 -10.81
N TYR A 228 7.32 9.38 -9.59
CA TYR A 228 7.62 10.18 -8.40
C TYR A 228 8.55 9.38 -7.49
N LEU A 229 9.67 9.97 -7.13
CA LEU A 229 10.57 9.45 -6.11
C LEU A 229 10.36 10.24 -4.84
N VAL A 230 10.19 9.56 -3.72
CA VAL A 230 9.91 10.19 -2.43
C VAL A 230 11.12 10.03 -1.53
N ALA A 231 11.50 11.11 -0.85
CA ALA A 231 12.73 11.16 -0.08
C ALA A 231 12.61 12.06 1.14
N ARG A 232 13.67 12.04 1.95
CA ARG A 232 13.99 13.13 2.86
C ARG A 232 15.46 13.49 2.76
N ALA A 233 15.75 14.78 2.78
CA ALA A 233 17.10 15.30 2.76
C ALA A 233 17.48 15.82 4.16
N PHE A 234 18.69 15.49 4.57
CA PHE A 234 19.30 15.90 5.82
C PHE A 234 20.44 16.87 5.51
N ARG A 235 20.55 17.95 6.28
CA ARG A 235 21.70 18.86 6.20
C ARG A 235 22.99 18.17 6.64
N ASN A 236 22.89 17.32 7.66
CA ASN A 236 24.00 16.53 8.19
C ASN A 236 23.46 15.32 8.99
N SER A 237 24.38 14.47 9.45
CA SER A 237 24.06 13.27 10.25
C SER A 237 23.30 13.55 11.56
N ALA A 238 23.39 14.75 12.12
CA ALA A 238 22.74 15.14 13.37
C ALA A 238 21.45 15.96 13.14
N ASP A 239 21.03 16.13 11.89
CA ASP A 239 19.84 16.90 11.54
C ASP A 239 18.58 16.19 12.06
N ARG A 240 17.83 16.89 12.92
CA ARG A 240 16.61 16.39 13.56
C ARG A 240 15.35 16.84 12.82
N ALA A 241 15.49 17.71 11.83
CA ALA A 241 14.39 18.22 11.03
C ALA A 241 14.70 18.04 9.54
N PRO A 242 14.78 16.79 9.05
CA PRO A 242 15.00 16.53 7.64
C PRO A 242 13.83 17.07 6.82
N VAL A 243 14.15 17.54 5.61
CA VAL A 243 13.16 18.09 4.69
C VAL A 243 12.61 16.97 3.83
N ALA A 244 11.31 16.74 3.87
CA ALA A 244 10.65 15.77 3.01
C ALA A 244 10.62 16.27 1.56
N LEU A 245 10.86 15.38 0.59
CA LEU A 245 10.97 15.71 -0.82
C LEU A 245 10.15 14.74 -1.68
N ALA A 246 9.63 15.23 -2.80
CA ALA A 246 9.22 14.39 -3.91
C ALA A 246 9.81 14.90 -5.22
N LEU A 247 10.57 14.06 -5.91
CA LEU A 247 11.13 14.32 -7.23
C LEU A 247 10.10 13.89 -8.28
N CYS A 248 9.56 14.86 -9.01
CA CYS A 248 8.51 14.67 -10.00
C CYS A 248 9.14 14.50 -11.38
N LEU A 249 9.02 13.31 -11.95
CA LEU A 249 9.59 12.96 -13.23
C LEU A 249 8.51 12.93 -14.31
N ARG A 250 8.84 13.47 -15.49
CA ARG A 250 7.99 13.43 -16.68
C ARG A 250 8.77 12.92 -17.88
N ARG A 251 8.05 12.36 -18.85
CA ARG A 251 8.56 12.05 -20.18
C ARG A 251 7.66 12.73 -21.22
N PRO A 252 7.87 14.04 -21.49
CA PRO A 252 6.95 14.83 -22.30
C PRO A 252 6.97 14.42 -23.77
N ASP A 253 8.14 14.10 -24.30
CA ASP A 253 8.38 13.77 -25.71
C ASP A 253 9.42 12.64 -25.83
N GLU A 254 10.05 12.51 -27.00
CA GLU A 254 11.08 11.49 -27.27
C GLU A 254 12.45 11.84 -26.69
N GLY A 255 12.64 13.09 -26.24
CA GLY A 255 13.88 13.61 -25.71
C GLY A 255 14.27 13.06 -24.33
N GLY A 256 13.47 12.18 -23.74
CA GLY A 256 13.83 11.44 -22.53
C GLY A 256 13.08 11.86 -21.28
N ILE A 257 13.55 11.34 -20.15
CA ILE A 257 13.02 11.62 -18.82
C ILE A 257 13.61 12.94 -18.33
N CYS A 258 12.76 13.76 -17.73
CA CYS A 258 13.15 15.04 -17.17
C CYS A 258 12.68 15.13 -15.70
N LEU A 259 13.56 15.63 -14.83
CA LEU A 259 13.17 16.06 -13.48
C LEU A 259 12.45 17.39 -13.62
N ASP A 260 11.13 17.31 -13.57
CA ASP A 260 10.25 18.43 -13.89
C ASP A 260 10.06 19.38 -12.71
N ALA A 261 9.91 18.81 -11.52
CA ALA A 261 9.69 19.56 -10.31
C ALA A 261 10.26 18.81 -9.10
N ILE A 262 10.55 19.57 -8.06
CA ILE A 262 10.80 19.06 -6.72
C ILE A 262 9.78 19.67 -5.78
N LEU A 263 9.05 18.81 -5.07
CA LEU A 263 8.11 19.20 -4.03
C LEU A 263 8.84 19.15 -2.70
N ILE A 264 8.65 20.15 -1.84
CA ILE A 264 9.45 20.33 -0.63
C ILE A 264 8.54 20.53 0.58
N GLY A 265 8.70 19.67 1.58
CA GLY A 265 8.00 19.74 2.86
C GLY A 265 6.66 18.99 2.88
N GLU A 266 6.11 18.88 4.09
CA GLU A 266 4.91 18.08 4.37
C GLU A 266 3.70 18.51 3.51
N THR A 267 3.46 19.81 3.36
CA THR A 267 2.26 20.32 2.67
C THR A 267 2.21 19.89 1.20
N ASP A 268 3.32 20.02 0.47
CA ASP A 268 3.35 19.65 -0.96
C ASP A 268 3.19 18.14 -1.14
N LEU A 269 3.87 17.35 -0.29
CA LEU A 269 3.72 15.89 -0.29
C LEU A 269 2.29 15.48 0.06
N ALA A 270 1.64 16.14 1.02
CA ALA A 270 0.27 15.85 1.40
C ALA A 270 -0.71 16.06 0.23
N ILE A 271 -0.49 17.10 -0.59
CA ILE A 271 -1.25 17.37 -1.84
C ILE A 271 -0.96 16.32 -2.91
N LEU A 272 0.31 15.91 -3.06
CA LEU A 272 0.71 14.85 -4.00
C LEU A 272 0.00 13.54 -3.67
N PHE A 273 -0.10 13.20 -2.39
CA PHE A 273 -0.78 12.00 -1.88
C PHE A 273 -2.27 12.24 -1.53
N SER A 274 -2.90 13.28 -2.06
CA SER A 274 -4.33 13.58 -1.77
C SER A 274 -5.29 12.44 -2.14
N PHE A 275 -6.34 12.26 -1.35
CA PHE A 275 -7.43 11.31 -1.61
C PHE A 275 -8.26 11.67 -2.85
N THR A 276 -8.19 12.92 -3.32
CA THR A 276 -8.87 13.40 -4.54
C THR A 276 -8.17 12.99 -5.84
N ARG A 277 -7.05 12.25 -5.75
CA ARG A 277 -6.26 11.81 -6.90
C ARG A 277 -6.34 10.30 -7.06
N ALA A 278 -6.11 9.82 -8.29
CA ALA A 278 -5.95 8.40 -8.55
C ALA A 278 -4.82 7.80 -7.70
N TYR A 279 -4.95 6.51 -7.37
CA TYR A 279 -3.94 5.79 -6.59
C TYR A 279 -2.64 5.62 -7.38
N PHE A 280 -1.52 5.71 -6.68
CA PHE A 280 -0.23 5.33 -7.21
C PHE A 280 -0.17 3.83 -7.46
N ARG A 281 0.59 3.46 -8.49
CA ARG A 281 1.17 2.12 -8.63
C ARG A 281 2.60 2.18 -8.12
N VAL A 282 2.87 1.43 -7.06
CA VAL A 282 4.17 1.36 -6.40
C VAL A 282 4.39 -0.10 -6.02
N ASP A 283 5.49 -0.70 -6.47
CA ASP A 283 5.85 -2.07 -6.06
C ASP A 283 6.35 -2.03 -4.62
N THR A 284 5.69 -2.78 -3.74
CA THR A 284 6.12 -2.89 -2.34
C THR A 284 5.91 -4.30 -1.82
N LYS A 285 6.95 -4.80 -1.14
CA LYS A 285 6.91 -6.09 -0.45
C LYS A 285 6.19 -6.00 0.90
N CYS A 286 6.24 -4.83 1.55
CA CYS A 286 5.66 -4.57 2.86
C CYS A 286 4.92 -3.23 2.87
N PRO A 287 3.61 -3.21 2.59
CA PRO A 287 2.78 -2.01 2.60
C PRO A 287 2.80 -1.30 3.95
N TYR A 288 2.72 -2.04 5.07
CA TYR A 288 2.86 -1.51 6.43
C TYR A 288 4.06 -0.56 6.57
N GLN A 289 5.25 -1.01 6.20
CA GLN A 289 6.46 -0.20 6.33
C GLN A 289 6.49 1.00 5.39
N LEU A 290 6.01 0.82 4.17
CA LEU A 290 5.90 1.91 3.20
C LEU A 290 4.98 3.02 3.75
N VAL A 291 3.81 2.65 4.27
CA VAL A 291 2.86 3.60 4.85
C VAL A 291 3.46 4.31 6.07
N ARG A 292 4.16 3.59 6.96
CA ARG A 292 4.84 4.22 8.10
C ARG A 292 5.96 5.16 7.68
N SER A 293 6.72 4.80 6.64
CA SER A 293 7.74 5.68 6.06
C SER A 293 7.12 6.95 5.47
N LEU A 294 6.02 6.82 4.72
CA LEU A 294 5.27 7.96 4.20
C LEU A 294 4.66 8.82 5.32
N HIS A 295 4.17 8.20 6.40
CA HIS A 295 3.63 8.90 7.56
C HIS A 295 4.71 9.68 8.33
N GLN A 296 5.95 9.21 8.36
CA GLN A 296 7.07 9.99 8.92
C GLN A 296 7.34 11.26 8.10
N LEU A 297 7.07 11.24 6.79
CA LEU A 297 7.22 12.41 5.91
C LEU A 297 5.99 13.32 5.92
N MET A 298 4.82 12.77 6.29
CA MET A 298 3.52 13.46 6.29
C MET A 298 2.72 13.12 7.56
N PRO A 299 3.16 13.55 8.75
CA PRO A 299 2.61 13.12 10.03
C PRO A 299 1.14 13.52 10.26
N ARG A 300 0.64 14.56 9.59
CA ARG A 300 -0.78 14.95 9.68
C ARG A 300 -1.69 14.10 8.78
N LYS A 301 -1.14 13.26 7.92
CA LYS A 301 -1.90 12.48 6.95
C LYS A 301 -2.34 11.16 7.56
N ARG A 302 -3.65 10.89 7.55
CA ARG A 302 -4.21 9.67 8.15
C ARG A 302 -3.75 8.43 7.40
N LEU A 303 -3.68 7.30 8.10
CA LEU A 303 -3.25 6.03 7.53
C LEU A 303 -4.17 5.56 6.40
N ILE A 304 -5.49 5.76 6.52
CA ILE A 304 -6.44 5.51 5.42
C ILE A 304 -5.98 6.19 4.11
N ASP A 305 -5.60 7.46 4.19
CA ASP A 305 -5.27 8.25 3.00
C ASP A 305 -3.98 7.73 2.35
N LEU A 306 -3.03 7.24 3.15
CA LEU A 306 -1.78 6.63 2.67
C LEU A 306 -1.99 5.24 2.06
N TYR A 307 -2.76 4.36 2.71
CA TYR A 307 -3.11 3.05 2.14
C TYR A 307 -3.91 3.18 0.84
N ASN A 308 -4.87 4.11 0.80
CA ASN A 308 -5.58 4.46 -0.42
C ASN A 308 -4.60 4.93 -1.49
N ALA A 309 -3.70 5.87 -1.17
CA ALA A 309 -2.76 6.42 -2.13
C ALA A 309 -1.85 5.36 -2.78
N ILE A 310 -1.50 4.27 -2.09
CA ILE A 310 -0.72 3.16 -2.67
C ILE A 310 -1.57 2.05 -3.30
N GLY A 311 -2.90 2.19 -3.28
CA GLY A 311 -3.86 1.32 -3.98
C GLY A 311 -4.52 0.24 -3.13
N TYR A 312 -4.27 0.19 -1.81
CA TYR A 312 -4.91 -0.75 -0.89
C TYR A 312 -6.19 -0.18 -0.29
N ASN A 313 -7.11 0.25 -1.16
CA ASN A 313 -8.33 0.96 -0.75
C ASN A 313 -9.30 0.15 0.12
N ARG A 314 -9.26 -1.18 0.02
CA ARG A 314 -10.06 -2.07 0.87
C ARG A 314 -9.53 -2.09 2.30
N HIS A 315 -8.22 -2.16 2.47
CA HIS A 315 -7.59 -2.04 3.78
C HIS A 315 -7.72 -0.61 4.34
N GLY A 316 -7.64 0.42 3.49
CA GLY A 316 -7.93 1.80 3.90
C GLY A 316 -9.30 1.96 4.55
N LYS A 317 -10.32 1.19 4.11
CA LYS A 317 -11.64 1.16 4.78
C LYS A 317 -11.59 0.51 6.16
N THR A 318 -10.81 -0.57 6.33
CA THR A 318 -10.59 -1.21 7.64
C THR A 318 -9.93 -0.22 8.61
N GLU A 319 -8.88 0.47 8.18
CA GLU A 319 -8.19 1.49 8.99
C GLU A 319 -9.10 2.67 9.33
N PHE A 320 -9.91 3.14 8.38
CA PHE A 320 -10.92 4.17 8.68
C PHE A 320 -11.93 3.73 9.72
N TYR A 321 -12.42 2.49 9.64
CA TYR A 321 -13.38 1.99 10.62
C TYR A 321 -12.74 1.90 12.01
N ARG A 322 -11.49 1.41 12.10
CA ARG A 322 -10.71 1.39 13.35
C ARG A 322 -10.55 2.78 13.94
N ASP A 323 -10.14 3.75 13.13
CA ASP A 323 -9.97 5.15 13.55
C ASP A 323 -11.31 5.79 13.97
N PHE A 324 -12.39 5.52 13.22
CA PHE A 324 -13.74 6.02 13.52
C PHE A 324 -14.27 5.47 14.84
N VAL A 325 -14.17 4.15 15.08
CA VAL A 325 -14.59 3.53 16.35
C VAL A 325 -13.75 4.05 17.52
N ARG A 326 -12.44 4.23 17.32
CA ARG A 326 -11.57 4.85 18.35
C ARG A 326 -12.02 6.27 18.70
N HIS A 327 -12.38 7.06 17.69
CA HIS A 327 -12.89 8.41 17.90
C HIS A 327 -14.23 8.40 18.65
N LEU A 328 -15.19 7.53 18.26
CA LEU A 328 -16.47 7.42 18.97
C LEU A 328 -16.34 7.00 20.44
N ARG A 329 -15.33 6.19 20.79
CA ARG A 329 -15.07 5.77 22.18
C ARG A 329 -14.46 6.88 23.03
N THR A 330 -13.81 7.87 22.41
CA THR A 330 -13.02 8.90 23.10
C THR A 330 -13.64 10.29 23.04
N SER A 331 -14.53 10.52 22.06
CA SER A 331 -15.25 11.79 21.90
C SER A 331 -16.61 11.75 22.58
N SER A 332 -17.03 12.90 23.11
CA SER A 332 -18.40 13.16 23.58
C SER A 332 -19.28 13.80 22.50
N ASP A 333 -18.75 13.99 21.29
CA ASP A 333 -19.48 14.61 20.18
C ASP A 333 -20.68 13.75 19.77
N ARG A 334 -21.77 14.41 19.38
CA ARG A 334 -22.97 13.75 18.86
C ARG A 334 -22.98 13.86 17.35
N PHE A 335 -23.55 12.84 16.69
CA PHE A 335 -23.85 12.96 15.27
C PHE A 335 -24.82 14.13 15.04
N VAL A 336 -24.38 15.08 14.23
CA VAL A 336 -25.17 16.22 13.77
C VAL A 336 -25.18 16.23 12.25
N THR A 337 -26.16 16.90 11.66
CA THR A 337 -26.17 17.13 10.21
C THR A 337 -24.95 17.96 9.83
N ALA A 338 -24.28 17.60 8.74
CA ALA A 338 -23.13 18.35 8.25
C ALA A 338 -23.54 19.79 7.91
N GLU A 339 -22.70 20.75 8.27
CA GLU A 339 -22.90 22.15 7.90
C GLU A 339 -22.85 22.32 6.37
N GLY A 340 -23.77 23.11 5.82
CA GLY A 340 -23.88 23.36 4.38
C GLY A 340 -25.32 23.27 3.88
N ALA A 341 -25.49 23.42 2.57
CA ALA A 341 -26.80 23.22 1.94
C ALA A 341 -27.20 21.74 2.00
N HIS A 342 -28.44 21.46 2.38
CA HIS A 342 -28.96 20.10 2.38
C HIS A 342 -28.96 19.51 0.96
N GLY A 343 -28.49 18.27 0.83
CA GLY A 343 -28.66 17.51 -0.41
C GLY A 343 -30.14 17.24 -0.68
N MET A 344 -30.55 17.36 -1.95
CA MET A 344 -31.93 17.16 -2.39
C MET A 344 -32.37 15.70 -2.30
#